data_AF-A0A7S0I1C2-F1
#
_entry.id   AF-A0A7S0I1C2-F1
#
_cell.length_a   1.000
_cell.length_b   1.000
_cell.length_c   1.000
_cell.angle_alpha   90.00
_cell.angle_beta   90.00
_cell.angle_gamma   90.00
#
_symmetry.space_group_name_H-M   'P 1'
#
loop_
_entity.id
_entity.type
_entity.pdbx_description
1 polymer ?
#
loop_
_entity_poly.entity_id
_entity_poly.type
_entity_poly.pdbx_seq_one_letter_code
_entity_poly.pdbx_strand_id
1 'polypeptide(L)'
;TAPGWTDQSFAVPSSRYEHTASFLVQRQPPPPLPPPPSPPLMPYAHYSHISVTADTYPSEVSWELVCENLARPIRGGASYNTRHVAPLGSCTLDLMDSYGDGWQGATWTAPGWTDQSFAVPSSRYEHTASFLVQRQPPPPLPPPPSPPLMPYAHYSHISVTADTYPSEVSWELVCENLARPIRGGASYNTRHVAPLGSCTLDLMDSYGDGWQGATWTAPGWTD
;
A
#
# COMPACT_ATOMS: atom_id res chain seq x y z
N THR A 1 -7.90 9.48 22.88
CA THR A 1 -7.44 8.84 24.13
C THR A 1 -7.00 7.45 23.75
N ALA A 2 -5.70 7.19 23.67
CA ALA A 2 -5.20 5.85 23.38
C ALA A 2 -5.60 4.92 24.54
N PRO A 3 -5.99 3.66 24.31
CA PRO A 3 -6.10 2.71 25.41
C PRO A 3 -4.68 2.59 26.01
N GLY A 4 -4.54 3.03 27.25
CA GLY A 4 -3.32 2.86 28.02
C GLY A 4 -3.15 1.37 28.28
N TRP A 5 -2.15 0.77 27.66
CA TRP A 5 -1.76 -0.61 27.93
C TRP A 5 -1.09 -0.65 29.29
N THR A 6 -1.60 -1.50 30.17
CA THR A 6 -0.96 -1.85 31.43
C THR A 6 0.12 -2.87 31.13
N ASP A 7 1.39 -2.49 31.18
CA ASP A 7 2.50 -3.44 31.15
C ASP A 7 2.34 -4.37 32.37
N GLN A 8 1.86 -5.59 32.16
CA GLN A 8 1.56 -6.50 33.25
C GLN A 8 2.88 -7.07 33.80
N SER A 9 3.24 -6.65 35.02
CA SER A 9 4.38 -7.18 35.76
C SER A 9 3.96 -8.34 36.66
N PHE A 10 4.75 -9.41 36.70
CA PHE A 10 4.52 -10.55 37.58
C PHE A 10 5.60 -10.67 38.66
N ALA A 11 5.23 -11.17 39.84
CA ALA A 11 6.13 -11.44 40.96
C ALA A 11 5.54 -12.56 41.83
N VAL A 12 6.38 -13.25 42.61
CA VAL A 12 5.91 -14.21 43.62
C VAL A 12 5.39 -13.43 44.84
N PRO A 13 4.10 -13.58 45.23
CA PRO A 13 3.56 -12.88 46.38
C PRO A 13 4.16 -13.43 47.68
N SER A 14 4.37 -12.57 48.67
CA SER A 14 4.92 -12.97 49.98
C SER A 14 4.16 -14.15 50.58
N SER A 15 4.88 -15.08 51.23
CA SER A 15 4.41 -16.38 51.77
C SER A 15 4.20 -17.51 50.77
N ARG A 16 4.69 -17.40 49.54
CA ARG A 16 4.69 -18.47 48.53
C ARG A 16 6.09 -18.71 47.97
N TYR A 17 6.44 -19.98 47.78
CA TYR A 17 7.69 -20.41 47.14
C TYR A 17 7.61 -20.41 45.60
N GLU A 18 6.39 -20.41 45.05
CA GLU A 18 6.17 -20.43 43.61
C GLU A 18 4.87 -19.70 43.23
N HIS A 19 4.84 -19.17 42.01
CA HIS A 19 3.66 -18.58 41.40
C HIS A 19 3.63 -18.84 39.89
N THR A 20 2.58 -19.49 39.42
CA THR A 20 2.35 -19.72 37.98
C THR A 20 1.35 -18.71 37.43
N ALA A 21 1.70 -18.10 36.31
CA ALA A 21 0.83 -17.21 35.53
C ALA A 21 0.69 -17.73 34.08
N SER A 22 -0.46 -17.48 33.47
CA SER A 22 -0.70 -17.81 32.06
C SER A 22 -1.15 -16.56 31.31
N PHE A 23 -0.61 -16.36 30.12
CA PHE A 23 -0.97 -15.24 29.24
C PHE A 23 -0.89 -15.65 27.77
N LEU A 24 -1.52 -14.85 26.89
CA LEU A 24 -1.54 -15.09 25.46
C LEU A 24 -0.65 -14.09 24.74
N VAL A 25 0.29 -14.58 23.94
CA VAL A 25 1.09 -13.73 23.04
C VAL A 25 0.29 -13.51 21.76
N GLN A 26 -0.27 -12.31 21.58
CA GLN A 26 -1.11 -11.95 20.42
C GLN A 26 -0.54 -10.76 19.62
N ARG A 27 -1.02 -10.59 18.38
CA ARG A 27 -0.67 -9.42 17.56
C ARG A 27 -1.45 -8.20 18.05
N GLN A 28 -0.74 -7.12 18.41
CA GLN A 28 -1.39 -5.83 18.59
C GLN A 28 -1.99 -5.34 17.25
N PRO A 29 -3.25 -4.89 17.23
CA PRO A 29 -3.81 -4.24 16.05
C PRO A 29 -2.99 -2.97 15.76
N PRO A 30 -2.60 -2.70 14.50
CA PRO A 30 -1.99 -1.42 14.17
C PRO A 30 -2.98 -0.29 14.49
N PRO A 31 -2.51 0.90 14.91
CA PRO A 31 -3.37 2.05 15.10
C PRO A 31 -4.10 2.37 13.77
N PRO A 32 -5.34 2.88 13.83
CA PRO A 32 -6.07 3.27 12.63
C PRO A 32 -5.29 4.35 11.88
N LEU A 33 -5.12 4.15 10.57
CA LEU A 33 -4.49 5.13 9.68
C LEU A 33 -5.32 6.42 9.66
N PRO A 34 -4.69 7.62 9.63
CA PRO A 34 -5.40 8.86 9.39
C PRO A 34 -6.04 8.86 7.99
N PRO A 35 -7.18 9.57 7.79
CA PRO A 35 -7.79 9.69 6.48
C PRO A 35 -6.83 10.39 5.50
N PRO A 36 -6.77 9.96 4.23
CA PRO A 36 -5.91 10.61 3.24
C PRO A 36 -6.37 12.07 3.00
N PRO A 37 -5.43 12.98 2.70
CA PRO A 37 -5.78 14.35 2.33
C PRO A 37 -6.64 14.37 1.06
N SER A 38 -7.62 15.28 1.02
CA SER A 38 -8.46 15.46 -0.17
C SER A 38 -7.59 15.93 -1.35
N PRO A 39 -7.72 15.33 -2.55
CA PRO A 39 -6.96 15.76 -3.71
C PRO A 39 -7.34 17.19 -4.13
N PRO A 40 -6.39 17.97 -4.67
CA PRO A 40 -6.68 19.32 -5.15
C PRO A 40 -7.69 19.29 -6.31
N LEU A 41 -8.67 20.20 -6.27
CA LEU A 41 -9.60 20.48 -7.36
C LEU A 41 -8.85 21.14 -8.53
N MET A 42 -8.20 20.34 -9.37
CA MET A 42 -7.72 20.79 -10.68
C MET A 42 -8.90 20.77 -11.67
N PRO A 43 -9.07 21.78 -12.54
CA PRO A 43 -9.98 21.64 -13.68
C PRO A 43 -9.50 20.43 -14.49
N TYR A 44 -10.40 19.46 -14.69
CA TYR A 44 -10.12 18.12 -15.20
C TYR A 44 -9.63 18.13 -16.66
N ALA A 45 -8.36 18.51 -16.85
CA ALA A 45 -7.63 18.49 -18.11
C ALA A 45 -7.01 17.11 -18.32
N HIS A 46 -7.42 16.40 -19.37
CA HIS A 46 -6.82 15.12 -19.76
C HIS A 46 -5.80 15.34 -20.87
N TYR A 47 -4.57 14.89 -20.62
CA TYR A 47 -3.50 14.95 -21.61
C TYR A 47 -3.57 13.75 -22.55
N SER A 48 -3.47 13.98 -23.85
CA SER A 48 -3.26 12.92 -24.83
C SER A 48 -2.17 13.31 -25.82
N HIS A 49 -1.49 12.29 -26.34
CA HIS A 49 -0.56 12.47 -27.44
C HIS A 49 -1.34 12.27 -28.73
N ILE A 50 -1.49 13.33 -29.52
CA ILE A 50 -2.06 13.20 -30.86
C ILE A 50 -0.92 12.79 -31.78
N SER A 51 -1.11 11.67 -32.47
CA SER A 51 -0.16 11.16 -33.46
C SER A 51 -0.84 10.94 -34.79
N VAL A 52 -0.27 11.50 -35.86
CA VAL A 52 -0.67 11.25 -37.24
C VAL A 52 0.51 10.64 -37.98
N THR A 53 0.33 9.41 -38.45
CA THR A 53 1.37 8.70 -39.21
C THR A 53 1.62 9.39 -40.55
N ALA A 54 2.81 9.20 -41.12
CA ALA A 54 3.13 9.77 -42.42
C ALA A 54 2.31 9.09 -43.52
N ASP A 55 1.76 9.91 -44.41
CA ASP A 55 1.21 9.46 -45.68
C ASP A 55 2.29 9.45 -46.77
N THR A 56 1.99 8.84 -47.92
CA THR A 56 2.78 8.93 -49.15
C THR A 56 2.89 10.38 -49.62
N TYR A 57 1.83 11.17 -49.41
CA TYR A 57 1.78 12.60 -49.70
C TYR A 57 1.37 13.42 -48.45
N PRO A 58 2.30 13.69 -47.53
CA PRO A 58 1.98 14.32 -46.25
C PRO A 58 1.35 15.72 -46.36
N SER A 59 1.59 16.42 -47.47
CA SER A 59 1.00 17.73 -47.77
C SER A 59 -0.52 17.70 -47.99
N GLU A 60 -1.08 16.52 -48.24
CA GLU A 60 -2.51 16.34 -48.57
C GLU A 60 -3.35 16.10 -47.31
N VAL A 61 -2.68 15.62 -46.25
CA VAL A 61 -3.29 15.29 -44.97
C VAL A 61 -3.44 16.53 -44.10
N SER A 62 -4.67 16.88 -43.76
CA SER A 62 -4.98 17.89 -42.74
C SER A 62 -6.13 17.47 -41.85
N TRP A 63 -6.13 17.95 -40.61
CA TRP A 63 -7.20 17.63 -39.65
C TRP A 63 -7.43 18.77 -38.68
N GLU A 64 -8.66 18.83 -38.18
CA GLU A 64 -9.11 19.76 -37.16
C GLU A 64 -9.89 19.02 -36.08
N LEU A 65 -9.54 19.26 -34.81
CA LEU A 65 -10.22 18.72 -33.65
C LEU A 65 -10.86 19.86 -32.86
N VAL A 66 -12.17 19.74 -32.65
CA VAL A 66 -12.98 20.64 -31.82
C VAL A 66 -13.55 19.83 -30.67
N CYS A 67 -13.33 20.27 -29.45
CA CYS A 67 -13.93 19.66 -28.26
C CYS A 67 -14.80 20.66 -27.52
N GLU A 68 -15.82 20.16 -26.84
CA GLU A 68 -16.64 20.98 -25.94
C GLU A 68 -15.73 21.62 -24.86
N ASN A 69 -15.85 22.94 -24.66
CA ASN A 69 -15.01 23.72 -23.73
C ASN A 69 -13.52 23.85 -24.09
N LEU A 70 -13.11 23.47 -25.30
CA LEU A 70 -11.76 23.76 -25.78
C LEU A 70 -11.65 25.24 -26.21
N ALA A 71 -10.65 25.96 -25.69
CA ALA A 71 -10.52 27.39 -25.95
C ALA A 71 -10.29 27.72 -27.43
N ARG A 72 -9.62 26.83 -28.18
CA ARG A 72 -9.38 26.93 -29.62
C ARG A 72 -9.30 25.53 -30.24
N PRO A 73 -9.77 25.34 -31.49
CA PRO A 73 -9.56 24.10 -32.21
C PRO A 73 -8.07 23.74 -32.33
N ILE A 74 -7.76 22.44 -32.27
CA ILE A 74 -6.42 21.92 -32.53
C ILE A 74 -6.36 21.49 -33.99
N ARG A 75 -5.31 21.92 -34.71
CA ARG A 75 -5.13 21.62 -36.13
C ARG A 75 -3.76 21.02 -36.39
N GLY A 76 -3.65 20.19 -37.43
CA GLY A 76 -2.38 19.63 -37.88
C GLY A 76 -2.48 18.99 -39.27
N GLY A 77 -1.35 18.45 -39.72
CA GLY A 77 -1.23 17.63 -40.93
C GLY A 77 -0.30 16.45 -40.70
N ALA A 78 0.04 15.68 -41.74
CA ALA A 78 0.97 14.57 -41.60
C ALA A 78 2.44 15.01 -41.83
N SER A 79 3.42 14.46 -41.11
CA SER A 79 3.29 13.69 -39.87
C SER A 79 3.06 14.63 -38.68
N TYR A 80 2.39 14.13 -37.63
CA TYR A 80 2.13 14.88 -36.42
C TYR A 80 2.46 14.06 -35.18
N ASN A 81 3.06 14.68 -34.17
CA ASN A 81 3.29 14.04 -32.89
C ASN A 81 3.45 15.12 -31.81
N THR A 82 2.35 15.50 -31.16
CA THR A 82 2.38 16.55 -30.12
C THR A 82 1.33 16.32 -29.05
N ARG A 83 1.71 16.64 -27.81
CA ARG A 83 0.86 16.49 -26.64
C ARG A 83 -0.11 17.65 -26.51
N HIS A 84 -1.39 17.34 -26.33
CA HIS A 84 -2.46 18.31 -26.13
C HIS A 84 -3.26 18.02 -24.87
N VAL A 85 -4.00 19.03 -24.44
CA VAL A 85 -4.94 18.96 -23.33
C VAL A 85 -6.32 19.24 -23.88
N ALA A 86 -7.26 18.35 -23.56
CA ALA A 86 -8.67 18.57 -23.78
C ALA A 86 -9.43 18.37 -22.47
N PRO A 87 -10.47 19.17 -22.22
CA PRO A 87 -11.44 18.88 -21.16
C PRO A 87 -12.21 17.59 -21.47
N LEU A 88 -12.80 17.01 -20.44
CA LEU A 88 -13.76 15.91 -20.60
C LEU A 88 -14.99 16.41 -21.38
N GLY A 89 -15.46 15.63 -22.34
CA GLY A 89 -16.61 16.02 -23.16
C GLY A 89 -16.57 15.42 -24.56
N SER A 90 -17.56 15.80 -25.38
CA SER A 90 -17.65 15.37 -26.76
C SER A 90 -16.64 16.14 -27.62
N CYS A 91 -15.96 15.43 -28.50
CA CYS A 91 -15.08 16.00 -29.51
C CYS A 91 -15.51 15.57 -30.91
N THR A 92 -15.38 16.49 -31.85
CA THR A 92 -15.58 16.30 -33.29
C THR A 92 -14.24 16.47 -33.98
N LEU A 93 -13.88 15.49 -34.79
CA LEU A 93 -12.64 15.44 -35.55
C LEU A 93 -13.00 15.47 -37.04
N ASP A 94 -12.56 16.52 -37.73
CA ASP A 94 -12.68 16.66 -39.17
C ASP A 94 -11.34 16.29 -39.82
N LEU A 95 -11.36 15.31 -40.71
CA LEU A 95 -10.22 14.79 -41.44
C LEU A 95 -10.37 15.22 -42.89
N MET A 96 -9.32 15.76 -43.48
CA MET A 96 -9.32 16.33 -44.82
C MET A 96 -8.18 15.72 -45.64
N ASP A 97 -8.49 15.44 -46.90
CA ASP A 97 -7.60 14.96 -47.94
C ASP A 97 -7.85 15.80 -49.21
N SER A 98 -6.82 16.52 -49.66
CA SER A 98 -6.95 17.42 -50.81
C SER A 98 -7.13 16.73 -52.16
N TYR A 99 -6.72 15.46 -52.32
CA TYR A 99 -6.80 14.75 -53.60
C TYR A 99 -7.90 13.69 -53.64
N GLY A 100 -8.45 13.34 -52.48
CA GLY A 100 -9.65 12.53 -52.35
C GLY A 100 -9.42 11.04 -52.59
N ASP A 101 -8.18 10.58 -52.60
CA ASP A 101 -7.80 9.18 -52.68
C ASP A 101 -7.63 8.54 -51.29
N GLY A 102 -7.98 9.26 -50.23
CA GLY A 102 -7.92 8.87 -48.83
C GLY A 102 -6.63 9.33 -48.17
N TRP A 103 -6.26 8.68 -47.08
CA TRP A 103 -4.97 8.94 -46.40
C TRP A 103 -3.93 7.85 -46.68
N GLN A 104 -4.12 7.01 -47.71
CA GLN A 104 -3.27 5.88 -48.14
C GLN A 104 -2.50 5.10 -47.04
N GLY A 105 -3.08 4.94 -45.84
CA GLY A 105 -2.47 4.24 -44.69
C GLY A 105 -2.02 5.14 -43.53
N ALA A 106 -2.06 6.47 -43.70
CA ALA A 106 -1.95 7.43 -42.62
C ALA A 106 -3.20 7.39 -41.73
N THR A 107 -2.99 7.55 -40.43
CA THR A 107 -4.01 7.43 -39.41
C THR A 107 -3.79 8.45 -38.32
N TRP A 108 -4.87 9.00 -37.80
CA TRP A 108 -4.91 9.84 -36.62
C TRP A 108 -5.24 8.98 -35.39
N THR A 109 -4.48 9.16 -34.32
CA THR A 109 -4.66 8.44 -33.04
C THR A 109 -4.45 9.35 -31.85
N ALA A 110 -5.17 9.09 -30.76
CA ALA A 110 -5.05 9.83 -29.50
C ALA A 110 -5.35 8.93 -28.28
N PRO A 111 -4.43 8.01 -27.89
CA PRO A 111 -4.67 6.95 -26.90
C PRO A 111 -5.05 7.42 -25.50
N GLY A 112 -4.80 8.69 -25.14
CA GLY A 112 -5.25 9.28 -23.87
C GLY A 112 -6.70 9.80 -23.90
N TRP A 113 -7.35 9.78 -25.06
CA TRP A 113 -8.69 10.33 -25.29
C TRP A 113 -9.64 9.33 -25.96
N THR A 114 -9.13 8.49 -26.86
CA THR A 114 -9.88 7.43 -27.55
C THR A 114 -8.96 6.28 -27.95
N ASP A 115 -9.45 5.06 -27.85
CA ASP A 115 -8.76 3.85 -28.35
C ASP A 115 -8.98 3.63 -29.86
N GLN A 116 -9.75 4.52 -30.50
CA GLN A 116 -10.03 4.45 -31.93
C GLN A 116 -8.94 5.14 -32.75
N SER A 117 -8.78 4.68 -33.99
CA SER A 117 -7.99 5.35 -35.02
C SER A 117 -8.92 5.84 -36.12
N PHE A 118 -8.61 7.01 -36.68
CA PHE A 118 -9.41 7.62 -37.74
C PHE A 118 -8.54 7.96 -38.95
N ALA A 119 -9.12 7.86 -40.14
CA ALA A 119 -8.47 8.21 -41.41
C ALA A 119 -9.56 8.57 -42.42
N VAL A 120 -9.19 9.28 -43.48
CA VAL A 120 -10.10 9.49 -44.62
C VAL A 120 -10.13 8.21 -45.46
N PRO A 121 -11.32 7.59 -45.67
CA PRO A 121 -11.44 6.43 -46.54
C PRO A 121 -11.06 6.78 -47.99
N SER A 122 -10.59 5.79 -48.76
CA SER A 122 -10.34 5.97 -50.18
C SER A 122 -11.57 6.53 -50.92
N SER A 123 -11.36 7.37 -51.94
CA SER A 123 -12.40 8.05 -52.73
C SER A 123 -13.23 9.12 -51.98
N ARG A 124 -12.71 9.67 -50.88
CA ARG A 124 -13.32 10.78 -50.14
C ARG A 124 -12.29 11.86 -49.87
N TYR A 125 -12.73 13.12 -49.95
CA TYR A 125 -11.92 14.30 -49.65
C TYR A 125 -12.00 14.70 -48.16
N GLU A 126 -13.00 14.20 -47.45
CA GLU A 126 -13.20 14.51 -46.04
C GLU A 126 -13.90 13.38 -45.29
N HIS A 127 -13.65 13.32 -43.99
CA HIS A 127 -14.35 12.44 -43.06
C HIS A 127 -14.46 13.10 -41.69
N THR A 128 -15.68 13.18 -41.16
CA THR A 128 -15.94 13.65 -39.80
C THR A 128 -16.21 12.47 -38.87
N ALA A 129 -15.51 12.44 -37.75
CA ALA A 129 -15.71 11.50 -36.66
C ALA A 129 -16.07 12.23 -35.36
N SER A 130 -16.72 11.54 -34.43
CA SER A 130 -16.98 12.08 -33.10
C SER A 130 -16.69 11.03 -32.04
N PHE A 131 -16.06 11.43 -30.95
CA PHE A 131 -15.72 10.57 -29.83
C PHE A 131 -15.81 11.35 -28.51
N LEU A 132 -15.96 10.62 -27.41
CA LEU A 132 -16.05 11.20 -26.08
C LEU A 132 -14.69 11.10 -25.37
N VAL A 133 -14.14 12.24 -24.95
CA VAL A 133 -13.00 12.27 -24.03
C VAL A 133 -13.53 11.97 -22.64
N GLN A 134 -13.33 10.73 -22.19
CA GLN A 134 -13.74 10.26 -20.86
C GLN A 134 -12.53 9.86 -20.01
N ARG A 135 -12.72 9.75 -18.69
CA ARG A 135 -11.70 9.15 -17.85
C ARG A 135 -11.58 7.68 -18.22
N GLN A 136 -10.42 7.28 -18.72
CA GLN A 136 -10.12 5.86 -18.81
C GLN A 136 -10.16 5.29 -17.38
N PRO A 137 -10.84 4.15 -17.14
CA PRO A 137 -10.74 3.47 -15.86
C PRO A 137 -9.27 3.26 -15.53
N PRO A 138 -8.82 3.52 -14.29
CA PRO A 138 -7.47 3.16 -13.91
C PRO A 138 -7.27 1.67 -14.21
N PRO A 139 -6.09 1.26 -14.73
CA PRO A 139 -5.82 -0.16 -14.93
C PRO A 139 -6.07 -0.91 -13.62
N PRO A 140 -6.59 -2.16 -13.68
CA PRO A 140 -6.78 -2.95 -12.48
C PRO A 140 -5.46 -3.02 -11.72
N LEU A 141 -5.52 -2.73 -10.41
CA LEU A 141 -4.36 -2.83 -9.55
C LEU A 141 -3.80 -4.26 -9.66
N PRO A 142 -2.47 -4.44 -9.77
CA PRO A 142 -1.89 -5.77 -9.66
C PRO A 142 -2.29 -6.40 -8.33
N PRO A 143 -2.44 -7.73 -8.25
CA PRO A 143 -2.71 -8.39 -6.98
C PRO A 143 -1.59 -8.03 -5.99
N PRO A 144 -1.93 -7.81 -4.70
CA PRO A 144 -0.91 -7.52 -3.70
C PRO A 144 0.09 -8.69 -3.65
N PRO A 145 1.39 -8.40 -3.44
CA PRO A 145 2.36 -9.46 -3.24
C PRO A 145 1.93 -10.33 -2.06
N SER A 146 2.04 -11.66 -2.22
CA SER A 146 1.83 -12.58 -1.12
C SER A 146 2.73 -12.17 0.06
N PRO A 147 2.19 -12.04 1.29
CA PRO A 147 3.00 -11.69 2.43
C PRO A 147 4.13 -12.70 2.60
N PRO A 148 5.35 -12.27 2.99
CA PRO A 148 6.42 -13.21 3.29
C PRO A 148 5.95 -14.19 4.37
N LEU A 149 6.23 -15.48 4.17
CA LEU A 149 6.14 -16.51 5.20
C LEU A 149 7.17 -16.18 6.29
N MET A 150 6.85 -15.20 7.14
CA MET A 150 7.59 -14.98 8.38
C MET A 150 7.24 -16.14 9.31
N PRO A 151 8.22 -16.84 9.92
CA PRO A 151 7.92 -17.62 11.10
C PRO A 151 7.28 -16.67 12.10
N TYR A 152 6.10 -17.02 12.62
CA TYR A 152 5.20 -16.20 13.45
C TYR A 152 5.80 -15.90 14.83
N ALA A 153 6.97 -15.29 14.85
CA ALA A 153 7.81 -15.05 15.99
C ALA A 153 7.69 -13.56 16.39
N HIS A 154 7.17 -13.29 17.58
CA HIS A 154 7.12 -11.94 18.14
C HIS A 154 8.33 -11.76 19.06
N TYR A 155 9.04 -10.64 18.94
CA TYR A 155 10.18 -10.32 19.81
C TYR A 155 9.67 -9.56 21.03
N SER A 156 10.09 -9.97 22.23
CA SER A 156 9.94 -9.14 23.44
C SER A 156 11.24 -9.09 24.23
N HIS A 157 11.37 -8.02 24.99
CA HIS A 157 12.48 -7.85 25.91
C HIS A 157 12.06 -8.36 27.27
N ILE A 158 12.58 -9.52 27.69
CA ILE A 158 12.30 -10.01 29.03
C ILE A 158 13.23 -9.28 29.99
N SER A 159 12.65 -8.60 30.96
CA SER A 159 13.36 -7.86 31.99
C SER A 159 12.91 -8.33 33.37
N VAL A 160 13.88 -8.70 34.20
CA VAL A 160 13.68 -9.04 35.61
C VAL A 160 14.54 -8.13 36.45
N THR A 161 13.89 -7.29 37.25
CA THR A 161 14.58 -6.41 38.20
C THR A 161 15.20 -7.23 39.32
N ALA A 162 16.35 -6.78 39.85
CA ALA A 162 16.94 -7.37 41.04
C ALA A 162 16.37 -6.70 42.28
N ASP A 163 16.13 -7.51 43.31
CA ASP A 163 15.86 -7.07 44.68
C ASP A 163 17.13 -7.22 45.54
N THR A 164 16.95 -7.27 46.86
CA THR A 164 18.04 -7.42 47.84
C THR A 164 18.71 -8.81 47.75
N TYR A 165 18.00 -9.82 47.23
CA TYR A 165 18.44 -11.21 47.18
C TYR A 165 18.22 -11.82 45.77
N PRO A 166 18.94 -11.31 44.75
CA PRO A 166 18.72 -11.72 43.35
C PRO A 166 18.98 -13.21 43.08
N SER A 167 19.75 -13.87 43.96
CA SER A 167 19.99 -15.32 43.91
C SER A 167 18.76 -16.16 44.21
N GLU A 168 17.72 -15.57 44.80
CA GLU A 168 16.49 -16.28 45.19
C GLU A 168 15.45 -16.28 44.08
N VAL A 169 15.59 -15.35 43.13
CA VAL A 169 14.68 -15.13 42.01
C VAL A 169 15.06 -16.06 40.86
N SER A 170 14.15 -16.98 40.50
CA SER A 170 14.28 -17.79 39.28
C SER A 170 12.95 -17.96 38.57
N TRP A 171 12.98 -18.10 37.25
CA TRP A 171 11.76 -18.19 36.44
C TRP A 171 11.95 -19.07 35.22
N GLU A 172 10.85 -19.64 34.76
CA GLU A 172 10.75 -20.45 33.55
C GLU A 172 9.52 -20.03 32.74
N LEU A 173 9.73 -19.76 31.44
CA LEU A 173 8.67 -19.46 30.48
C LEU A 173 8.56 -20.59 29.47
N VAL A 174 7.37 -21.16 29.35
CA VAL A 174 7.01 -22.19 28.39
C VAL A 174 5.90 -21.65 27.50
N CYS A 175 6.10 -21.64 26.19
CA CYS A 175 5.06 -21.27 25.23
C CYS A 175 4.74 -22.42 24.29
N GLU A 176 3.50 -22.48 23.82
CA GLU A 176 3.07 -23.40 22.77
C GLU A 176 3.91 -23.17 21.50
N ASN A 177 4.56 -24.23 21.00
CA ASN A 177 5.51 -24.20 19.86
C ASN A 177 6.88 -23.57 20.15
N LEU A 178 7.22 -23.26 21.40
CA LEU A 178 8.59 -22.88 21.75
C LEU A 178 9.47 -24.13 21.81
N ALA A 179 10.56 -24.14 21.04
CA ALA A 179 11.43 -25.31 20.92
C ALA A 179 12.05 -25.74 22.26
N ARG A 180 12.34 -24.77 23.15
CA ARG A 180 12.89 -25.00 24.49
C ARG A 180 12.36 -23.92 25.45
N PRO A 181 12.05 -24.26 26.71
CA PRO A 181 11.71 -23.25 27.72
C PRO A 181 12.80 -22.19 27.87
N ILE A 182 12.41 -20.94 28.10
CA ILE A 182 13.33 -19.85 28.42
C ILE A 182 13.42 -19.77 29.95
N ARG A 183 14.64 -19.71 30.49
CA ARG A 183 14.88 -19.68 31.94
C ARG A 183 15.83 -18.54 32.30
N GLY A 184 15.67 -18.01 33.51
CA GLY A 184 16.55 -16.98 34.04
C GLY A 184 16.41 -16.78 35.55
N GLY A 185 17.15 -15.83 36.08
CA GLY A 185 17.05 -15.31 37.44
C GLY A 185 17.31 -13.82 37.47
N ALA A 186 17.32 -13.18 38.64
CA ALA A 186 17.56 -11.75 38.73
C ALA A 186 19.08 -11.41 38.79
N SER A 187 19.53 -10.28 38.25
CA SER A 187 18.84 -9.42 37.27
C SER A 187 18.88 -10.07 35.88
N TYR A 188 17.81 -9.87 35.09
CA TYR A 188 17.75 -10.36 33.70
C TYR A 188 17.37 -9.24 32.75
N ASN A 189 18.04 -9.17 31.60
CA ASN A 189 17.65 -8.22 30.55
C ASN A 189 18.09 -8.74 29.18
N THR A 190 17.24 -9.52 28.50
CA THR A 190 17.59 -10.12 27.20
C THR A 190 16.39 -10.16 26.26
N ARG A 191 16.64 -9.96 24.97
CA ARG A 191 15.64 -10.09 23.92
C ARG A 191 15.41 -11.56 23.57
N HIS A 192 14.15 -11.98 23.59
CA HIS A 192 13.71 -13.31 23.22
C HIS A 192 12.66 -13.29 22.12
N VAL A 193 12.44 -14.46 21.55
CA VAL A 193 11.43 -14.70 20.52
C VAL A 193 10.50 -15.80 21.01
N ALA A 194 9.20 -15.50 21.01
CA ALA A 194 8.16 -16.48 21.26
C ALA A 194 7.20 -16.55 20.07
N PRO A 195 6.75 -17.75 19.68
CA PRO A 195 5.65 -17.89 18.75
C PRO A 195 4.35 -17.32 19.36
N LEU A 196 3.40 -16.93 18.49
CA LEU A 196 2.04 -16.62 18.93
C LEU A 196 1.39 -17.87 19.53
N GLY A 197 0.76 -17.71 20.68
CA GLY A 197 0.13 -18.83 21.38
C GLY A 197 0.03 -18.62 22.87
N SER A 198 -0.37 -19.69 23.55
CA SER A 198 -0.46 -19.71 25.00
C SER A 198 0.91 -19.90 25.64
N CYS A 199 1.20 -19.08 26.66
CA CYS A 199 2.41 -19.17 27.44
C CYS A 199 2.08 -19.34 28.92
N THR A 200 2.86 -20.19 29.59
CA THR A 200 2.87 -20.39 31.03
C THR A 200 4.21 -19.92 31.58
N LEU A 201 4.15 -19.06 32.58
CA LEU A 201 5.29 -18.50 33.29
C LEU A 201 5.27 -19.02 34.72
N ASP A 202 6.30 -19.77 35.09
CA ASP A 202 6.53 -20.25 36.44
C ASP A 202 7.59 -19.37 37.11
N LEU A 203 7.20 -18.75 38.22
CA LEU A 203 8.05 -17.89 39.04
C LEU A 203 8.39 -18.64 40.32
N MET A 204 9.66 -18.71 40.66
CA MET A 204 10.18 -19.46 41.81
C MET A 204 10.94 -18.54 42.74
N ASP A 205 10.74 -18.76 44.03
CA ASP A 205 11.39 -18.11 45.15
C ASP A 205 11.91 -19.18 46.12
N SER A 206 13.23 -19.24 46.28
CA SER A 206 13.86 -20.27 47.12
C SER A 206 13.59 -20.15 48.62
N TYR A 207 13.18 -18.98 49.13
CA TYR A 207 12.95 -18.74 50.57
C TYR A 207 11.48 -18.47 50.92
N GLY A 208 10.63 -18.25 49.92
CA GLY A 208 9.18 -18.19 50.07
C GLY A 208 8.65 -16.93 50.74
N ASP A 209 9.48 -15.90 50.88
CA ASP A 209 9.13 -14.57 51.38
C ASP A 209 8.66 -13.61 50.28
N GLY A 210 8.60 -14.11 49.04
CA GLY A 210 8.23 -13.41 47.82
C GLY A 210 9.43 -12.67 47.24
N TRP A 211 9.27 -12.16 46.02
CA TRP A 211 10.35 -11.49 45.29
C TRP A 211 10.71 -10.08 45.78
N GLN A 212 10.23 -9.65 46.94
CA GLN A 212 10.58 -8.39 47.64
C GLN A 212 10.69 -7.11 46.78
N GLY A 213 9.94 -7.02 45.68
CA GLY A 213 9.95 -5.88 44.74
C GLY A 213 10.63 -6.15 43.39
N ALA A 214 11.29 -7.30 43.22
CA ALA A 214 11.67 -7.81 41.90
C ALA A 214 10.41 -8.17 41.10
N THR A 215 10.43 -7.83 39.82
CA THR A 215 9.32 -8.02 38.89
C THR A 215 9.83 -8.57 37.57
N TRP A 216 9.07 -9.49 37.01
CA TRP A 216 9.23 -9.98 35.65
C TRP A 216 8.33 -9.20 34.72
N THR A 217 8.88 -8.72 33.59
CA THR A 217 8.17 -7.97 32.56
C THR A 217 8.57 -8.44 31.16
N ALA A 218 7.61 -8.47 30.24
CA ALA A 218 7.81 -8.80 28.83
C ALA A 218 6.86 -7.95 27.95
N PRO A 219 7.17 -6.66 27.74
CA PRO A 219 6.31 -5.76 26.99
C PRO A 219 6.00 -6.30 25.59
N GLY A 220 4.72 -6.25 25.21
CA GLY A 220 4.22 -6.75 23.92
C GLY A 220 3.96 -8.26 23.86
N TRP A 221 4.24 -9.01 24.93
CA TRP A 221 3.79 -10.41 25.09
C TRP A 221 2.67 -10.56 26.11
N THR A 222 2.55 -9.61 27.03
CA THR A 222 1.54 -9.54 28.09
C THR A 222 0.60 -8.37 27.80
N ASP A 223 -0.71 -8.56 28.01
CA ASP A 223 -1.78 -7.55 27.80
C ASP A 223 -2.08 -6.75 29.09
#